data_AF-A0A5R8MXF5-F1
#
_entry.id   AF-A0A5R8MXF5-F1
#
_cell.length_a   1.000
_cell.length_b   1.000
_cell.length_c   1.000
_cell.angle_alpha   90.00
_cell.angle_beta   90.00
_cell.angle_gamma   90.00
#
_symmetry.space_group_name_H-M   'P 1'
#
loop_
_entity.id
_entity.type
_entity.pdbx_description
1 polymer ?
#
loop_
_entity_poly.entity_id
_entity_poly.type
_entity_poly.pdbx_seq_one_letter_code
_entity_poly.pdbx_strand_id
1 'polypeptide(L)' 'MTYDAGRVAAKRINDHVEVVHVDHPDTVLEVPRRDWEAFTAAVKSGAFDLEILERAREENVA' A
#
# COMPACT_ATOMS: atom_id res chain seq x y z
N MET A 1 -8.25 -20.93 -2.54
CA MET A 1 -7.53 -19.86 -3.26
C MET A 1 -6.66 -19.17 -2.22
N THR A 2 -5.37 -19.48 -2.19
CA THR A 2 -4.42 -18.73 -1.38
C THR A 2 -4.26 -17.38 -2.05
N TYR A 3 -4.82 -16.34 -1.45
CA TYR A 3 -4.49 -14.96 -1.80
C TYR A 3 -2.98 -14.84 -1.54
N ASP A 4 -2.20 -14.76 -2.60
CA ASP A 4 -0.80 -14.38 -2.49
C ASP A 4 -0.83 -12.90 -2.13
N ALA A 5 -0.83 -12.61 -0.83
CA ALA A 5 -0.82 -11.24 -0.33
C ALA A 5 0.50 -10.63 -0.82
N GLY A 6 0.42 -9.86 -1.91
CA GLY A 6 1.56 -9.25 -2.58
C GLY A 6 2.50 -8.63 -1.56
N ARG A 7 3.78 -8.98 -1.64
CA ARG A 7 4.77 -8.47 -0.68
C ARG A 7 4.98 -6.99 -0.98
N VAL A 8 5.00 -6.18 0.08
CA VAL A 8 5.29 -4.75 -0.02
C VAL A 8 6.54 -4.39 0.78
N ALA A 9 7.32 -3.45 0.25
CA ALA A 9 8.44 -2.82 0.96
C ALA A 9 8.03 -1.42 1.40
N ALA A 10 8.30 -1.07 2.66
CA ALA A 10 8.03 0.26 3.19
C ALA A 10 9.34 1.06 3.32
N LYS A 11 9.36 2.27 2.76
CA LYS A 11 10.48 3.20 2.81
C LYS A 11 10.02 4.54 3.36
N ARG A 12 10.63 4.97 4.46
CA ARG A 12 10.29 6.24 5.09
C ARG A 12 11.03 7.40 4.42
N ILE A 13 10.28 8.40 4.01
CA ILE A 13 10.75 9.68 3.46
C ILE A 13 10.35 10.79 4.44
N ASN A 14 11.06 11.91 4.46
CA ASN A 14 10.50 13.23 4.83
C ASN A 14 9.29 13.18 5.79
N ASP A 15 8.18 13.42 5.12
CA ASP A 15 6.83 13.65 5.59
C ASP A 15 5.88 12.46 5.34
N HIS A 16 6.32 11.41 4.63
CA HIS A 16 5.49 10.26 4.24
C HIS A 16 6.27 8.94 4.19
N VAL A 17 5.56 7.82 4.08
CA VAL A 17 6.13 6.48 3.90
C VAL A 17 5.67 5.98 2.53
N GLU A 18 6.63 5.64 1.67
CA GLU A 18 6.39 4.96 0.40
C GLU A 18 6.19 3.47 0.69
N VAL A 19 5.05 2.91 0.32
CA VAL A 19 4.79 1.47 0.32
C VAL A 19 4.81 1.00 -1.13
N VAL A 20 5.83 0.21 -1.48
CA VAL A 20 6.12 -0.21 -2.86
C VAL A 20 5.80 -1.68 -3.01
N HIS A 21 5.08 -2.05 -4.07
CA HIS A 21 4.83 -3.46 -4.39
C HIS A 21 6.13 -4.14 -4.87
N VAL A 22 6.48 -5.30 -4.30
CA VAL A 22 7.77 -5.96 -4.60
C VAL A 22 7.81 -6.49 -6.03
N ASP A 23 6.70 -7.05 -6.53
CA ASP A 23 6.63 -7.60 -7.89
C ASP A 23 6.32 -6.53 -8.95
N HIS A 24 5.84 -5.36 -8.51
CA HIS A 24 5.44 -4.24 -9.36
C HIS A 24 5.99 -2.94 -8.76
N PRO A 25 7.30 -2.67 -8.90
CA PRO A 25 7.95 -1.53 -8.24
C PRO A 25 7.48 -0.17 -8.76
N ASP A 26 6.72 -0.14 -9.86
CA ASP A 26 5.98 1.02 -10.38
C ASP A 26 4.74 1.36 -9.53
N THR A 27 4.22 0.42 -8.76
CA THR A 27 3.10 0.62 -7.84
C THR A 27 3.62 1.12 -6.48
N VAL A 28 3.44 2.42 -6.24
CA VAL A 28 3.85 3.10 -4.99
C VAL A 28 2.64 3.75 -4.34
N LEU A 29 2.43 3.47 -3.06
CA LEU A 29 1.50 4.21 -2.21
C LEU A 29 2.26 5.14 -1.28
N GLU A 30 1.98 6.43 -1.35
CA GLU A 30 2.49 7.41 -0.40
C GLU A 30 1.52 7.55 0.78
N VAL A 31 1.98 7.16 1.97
CA VAL A 31 1.20 7.29 3.21
C VAL A 31 1.77 8.46 4.03
N PRO A 32 1.02 9.55 4.24
CA PRO A 32 1.47 10.64 5.09
C PRO A 32 1.84 10.12 6.47
N ARG A 33 2.94 10.62 7.04
CA ARG A 33 3.50 10.05 8.27
C ARG A 33 2.59 10.21 9.48
N ARG A 34 1.77 11.27 9.50
CA ARG A 34 0.71 11.47 10.50
C ARG A 34 -0.37 10.39 10.47
N ASP A 35 -0.57 9.77 9.31
CA ASP A 35 -1.62 8.78 9.05
C ASP A 35 -1.05 7.35 9.07
N TRP A 36 0.28 7.20 9.23
CA TRP A 36 0.98 5.91 9.21
C TRP A 36 0.48 4.93 10.27
N GLU A 37 0.21 5.41 11.49
CA GLU A 37 -0.26 4.54 12.56
C GLU A 37 -1.66 3.98 12.25
N ALA A 38 -2.58 4.85 11.82
CA ALA A 38 -3.92 4.46 11.39
C ALA A 38 -3.89 3.50 10.19
N PHE A 39 -3.01 3.77 9.22
CA PHE A 39 -2.79 2.90 8.06
C PHE A 39 -2.34 1.50 8.49
N THR A 40 -1.30 1.37 9.33
CA THR A 40 -0.83 0.05 9.78
C THR A 40 -1.85 -0.69 10.63
N ALA A 41 -2.67 0.02 11.41
CA ALA A 41 -3.77 -0.58 12.15
C ALA A 41 -4.85 -1.13 11.20
N ALA A 42 -5.22 -0.38 10.16
CA ALA A 42 -6.17 -0.82 9.14
C ALA A 42 -5.68 -2.07 8.40
N VAL A 43 -4.41 -2.09 7.97
CA VAL A 43 -3.77 -3.27 7.34
C VAL A 43 -3.82 -4.48 8.28
N LYS A 44 -3.39 -4.32 9.54
CA LYS A 44 -3.39 -5.43 10.52
C LYS A 44 -4.78 -5.95 10.84
N SER A 45 -5.79 -5.09 10.79
CA SER A 45 -7.19 -5.47 11.02
C SER A 45 -7.85 -6.12 9.80
N GLY A 46 -7.17 -6.16 8.64
CA GLY A 46 -7.75 -6.60 7.38
C GLY A 46 -8.77 -5.62 6.78
N ALA A 47 -8.93 -4.43 7.38
CA ALA A 47 -9.80 -3.37 6.84
C ALA A 47 -9.18 -2.65 5.64
N PHE A 48 -7.86 -2.78 5.46
CA PHE A 48 -7.15 -2.32 4.28
C PHE A 48 -6.54 -3.53 3.58
N ASP A 49 -7.16 -3.95 2.49
CA ASP A 49 -6.64 -5.00 1.62
C ASP A 49 -5.74 -4.37 0.56
N LEU A 50 -4.55 -4.94 0.35
CA LEU A 50 -3.59 -4.43 -0.63
C LEU A 50 -4.12 -4.51 -2.07
N GLU A 51 -5.18 -5.30 -2.31
CA GLU A 51 -5.94 -5.26 -3.57
C GLU A 51 -6.51 -3.86 -3.90
N ILE A 52 -6.69 -2.98 -2.91
CA ILE A 52 -7.09 -1.59 -3.15
C ILE A 52 -6.01 -0.82 -3.92
N LEU A 53 -4.73 -1.19 -3.80
CA LEU A 53 -3.65 -0.57 -4.57
C LEU A 53 -3.62 -1.03 -6.02
N GLU A 54 -3.80 -2.33 -6.26
CA GLU A 54 -3.97 -2.87 -7.61
C GLU A 54 -5.19 -2.26 -8.31
N ARG A 55 -6.28 -2.03 -7.56
CA ARG A 55 -7.54 -1.47 -8.09
C ARG A 55 -7.50 0.05 -8.27
N ALA A 56 -6.78 0.78 -7.42
CA ALA A 56 -6.53 2.22 -7.60
C ALA A 56 -5.65 2.51 -8.83
N ARG A 57 -4.79 1.56 -9.23
CA ARG A 57 -4.06 1.59 -10.51
C ARG A 57 -5.01 1.42 -11.69
N GLU A 58 -5.98 0.52 -11.61
CA GLU A 58 -6.97 0.33 -12.68
C GLU A 58 -7.90 1.54 -12.86
N GLU A 59 -8.29 2.24 -11.78
CA GLU A 59 -9.18 3.41 -11.86
C GLU A 59 -8.48 4.72 -12.27
N ASN A 60 -7.15 4.84 -12.15
CA ASN A 60 -6.39 6.03 -12.60
C ASN A 60 -5.94 5.97 -14.07
N VAL A 61 -6.28 4.92 -14.81
CA VAL A 61 -5.96 4.75 -16.25
C VAL A 61 -7.22 4.98 -17.12
N ALA A 62 -8.13 5.85 -16.67
CA ALA A 62 -9.32 6.28 -17.41
C ALA A 62 -9.22 7.75 -17.87
#